data_AF-A0A8B6HJM0-F1
#
_entry.id   AF-A0A8B6HJM0-F1
#
_cell.length_a   1.000
_cell.length_b   1.000
_cell.length_c   1.000
_cell.angle_alpha   90.00
_cell.angle_beta   90.00
_cell.angle_gamma   90.00
#
_symmetry.space_group_name_H-M   'P 1'
#
loop_
_entity.id
_entity.type
_entity.pdbx_description
1 polymer ?
#
loop_
_entity_poly.entity_id
_entity_poly.type
_entity_poly.pdbx_seq_one_letter_code
_entity_poly.pdbx_strand_id
1 'polypeptide(L)'
;MRVTKIFLVLAVSVCRMTVFCFNINDGLPKSPLDMSEIVAKILEDNQFFKSQFKIMSDEMEQYKSRINILENELAFTNRDLELTKQNAKDTNNRVKVLERELLLTKEMSKTSAEIPTFDKDDLMSPSDSKRIRTNVKNRSDDGYEKDAMYQEFNMPDNSEISKEVKRILLDSSLLPVVAFSSTMDSHKENLGIGQTVLFEHVITNVGGGFDSNTSTFKAPISGVYHFDVIIMSHSGEDMETEIVKNGNGLVRLYSGNGDTWGVGVQAIVVQMNAGDDVWVRVYNNPGINNGNVRVYGFLWSSFSGFLLQ
;
A
#
# COMPACT_ATOMS: atom_id res chain seq x y z
N MET A 1 30.86 -17.15 9.49
CA MET A 1 29.79 -17.13 8.46
C MET A 1 29.55 -15.69 8.08
N ARG A 2 30.19 -15.25 7.00
CA ARG A 2 30.32 -13.85 6.59
C ARG A 2 29.34 -13.55 5.45
N VAL A 3 28.52 -12.52 5.66
CA VAL A 3 28.12 -11.45 4.73
C VAL A 3 27.90 -11.85 3.25
N THR A 4 26.63 -12.05 2.85
CA THR A 4 26.14 -11.63 1.51
C THR A 4 24.62 -11.42 1.56
N LYS A 5 24.19 -10.34 2.23
CA LYS A 5 22.92 -9.66 1.94
C LYS A 5 23.20 -8.71 0.76
N ILE A 6 22.16 -8.47 -0.06
CA ILE A 6 22.07 -7.48 -1.15
C ILE A 6 22.51 -8.02 -2.53
N PHE A 7 21.59 -8.70 -3.22
CA PHE A 7 21.55 -8.80 -4.70
C PHE A 7 20.08 -8.86 -5.18
N LEU A 8 19.22 -8.00 -4.62
CA LEU A 8 17.78 -7.96 -4.94
C LEU A 8 17.35 -6.76 -5.80
N VAL A 9 18.26 -6.00 -6.44
CA VAL A 9 17.84 -4.78 -7.19
C VAL A 9 18.48 -4.64 -8.58
N LEU A 10 19.26 -5.61 -9.07
CA LEU A 10 19.90 -5.51 -10.40
C LEU A 10 19.26 -6.39 -11.51
N ALA A 11 18.18 -7.11 -11.24
CA ALA A 11 17.55 -8.00 -12.24
C ALA A 11 16.44 -7.34 -13.08
N VAL A 12 15.96 -6.14 -12.72
CA VAL A 12 14.81 -5.50 -13.40
C VAL A 12 15.21 -4.65 -14.62
N SER A 13 16.52 -4.42 -14.85
CA SER A 13 16.99 -3.68 -16.04
C SER A 13 17.80 -4.54 -17.02
N VAL A 14 17.56 -5.86 -17.06
CA VAL A 14 18.14 -6.76 -18.07
C VAL A 14 17.10 -7.27 -19.10
N CYS A 15 15.81 -6.91 -18.96
CA CYS A 15 14.77 -7.23 -19.95
C CYS A 15 14.83 -6.41 -21.26
N ARG A 16 15.99 -5.84 -21.59
CA ARG A 16 16.29 -5.31 -22.92
C ARG A 16 17.73 -5.59 -23.32
N MET A 17 18.20 -6.80 -23.06
CA MET A 17 19.29 -7.35 -23.86
C MET A 17 18.68 -7.75 -25.22
N THR A 18 18.51 -6.76 -26.10
CA THR A 18 18.62 -7.05 -27.53
C THR A 18 20.08 -7.47 -27.73
N VAL A 19 20.37 -8.74 -27.45
CA VAL A 19 21.51 -9.40 -28.07
C VAL A 19 21.25 -9.22 -29.55
N PHE A 20 22.06 -8.41 -30.21
CA PHE A 20 22.17 -8.44 -31.66
C PHE A 20 22.58 -9.88 -32.00
N CYS A 21 21.59 -10.73 -32.28
CA CYS A 21 21.79 -11.78 -33.26
C CYS A 21 22.09 -11.05 -34.56
N PHE A 22 23.38 -10.83 -34.85
CA PHE A 22 23.79 -10.97 -36.22
C PHE A 22 23.28 -12.36 -36.61
N ASN A 23 22.32 -12.41 -37.51
CA ASN A 23 22.02 -13.65 -38.19
C ASN A 23 23.38 -14.06 -38.78
N ILE A 24 23.95 -15.18 -38.33
CA ILE A 24 25.25 -15.68 -38.85
C ILE A 24 25.17 -15.91 -40.37
N ASN A 25 23.96 -15.87 -40.94
CA ASN A 25 23.64 -15.93 -42.36
C ASN A 25 23.71 -14.59 -43.13
N ASP A 26 23.77 -13.42 -42.48
CA ASP A 26 23.74 -12.12 -43.21
C ASP A 26 25.11 -11.68 -43.75
N GLY A 27 26.18 -12.42 -43.41
CA GLY A 27 27.53 -12.18 -43.92
C GLY A 27 28.18 -10.92 -43.37
N LEU A 28 29.52 -10.87 -43.44
CA LEU A 28 30.31 -9.71 -43.01
C LEU A 28 30.07 -8.51 -43.94
N PRO A 29 30.08 -7.26 -43.41
CA PRO A 29 29.81 -6.05 -44.18
C PRO A 29 30.81 -5.92 -45.35
N LYS A 30 30.28 -5.69 -46.55
CA LYS A 30 31.05 -5.76 -47.80
C LYS A 30 31.65 -4.42 -48.23
N SER A 31 31.43 -3.32 -47.50
CA SER A 31 31.96 -2.00 -47.83
C SER A 31 32.21 -1.09 -46.61
N PRO A 32 33.10 -0.08 -46.71
CA PRO A 32 33.36 0.88 -45.62
C PRO A 32 32.17 1.77 -45.24
N LEU A 33 31.25 2.02 -46.16
CA LEU A 33 30.04 2.81 -45.92
C LEU A 33 29.09 2.10 -44.94
N ASP A 34 29.01 0.78 -45.03
CA ASP A 34 28.19 -0.10 -44.19
C ASP A 34 28.64 -0.08 -42.71
N MET A 35 29.97 -0.04 -42.49
CA MET A 35 30.55 0.09 -41.14
C MET A 35 30.23 1.44 -40.48
N SER A 36 30.14 2.53 -41.25
CA SER A 36 29.83 3.85 -40.70
C SER A 36 28.39 3.96 -40.20
N GLU A 37 27.46 3.29 -40.89
CA GLU A 37 26.05 3.23 -40.53
C GLU A 37 25.81 2.37 -39.27
N ILE A 38 26.52 1.24 -39.16
CA ILE A 38 26.53 0.42 -37.95
C ILE A 38 27.06 1.20 -36.75
N VAL A 39 28.18 1.92 -36.90
CA VAL A 39 28.75 2.73 -35.81
C VAL A 39 27.80 3.87 -35.40
N ALA A 40 27.13 4.52 -36.36
CA ALA A 40 26.15 5.57 -36.05
C ALA A 40 24.98 5.01 -35.23
N LYS A 41 24.47 3.83 -35.58
CA LYS A 41 23.36 3.18 -34.88
C LYS A 41 23.75 2.72 -33.48
N ILE A 42 24.95 2.16 -33.31
CA ILE A 42 25.50 1.81 -31.99
C ILE A 42 25.64 3.06 -31.11
N LEU A 43 26.04 4.20 -31.68
CA LEU A 43 26.14 5.46 -30.93
C LEU A 43 24.77 6.00 -30.50
N GLU A 44 23.77 5.90 -31.37
CA GLU A 44 22.38 6.27 -31.06
C GLU A 44 21.80 5.40 -29.94
N ASP A 45 21.95 4.08 -30.04
CA ASP A 45 21.52 3.13 -29.01
C ASP A 45 22.23 3.42 -27.68
N ASN A 46 23.54 3.66 -27.69
CA ASN A 46 24.30 4.02 -26.48
C ASN A 46 23.82 5.33 -25.85
N GLN A 47 23.44 6.33 -26.66
CA GLN A 47 22.84 7.56 -26.14
C GLN A 47 21.47 7.31 -25.52
N PHE A 48 20.64 6.50 -26.17
CA PHE A 48 19.35 6.09 -25.64
C PHE A 48 19.52 5.37 -24.30
N PHE A 49 20.39 4.36 -24.20
CA PHE A 49 20.66 3.67 -22.94
C PHE A 49 21.15 4.61 -21.85
N LYS A 50 22.00 5.59 -22.19
CA LYS A 50 22.48 6.59 -21.23
C LYS A 50 21.33 7.46 -20.70
N SER A 51 20.38 7.86 -21.55
CA SER A 51 19.19 8.61 -21.11
C SER A 51 18.29 7.78 -20.20
N GLN A 52 18.06 6.51 -20.53
CA GLN A 52 17.24 5.61 -19.70
C GLN A 52 17.89 5.36 -18.34
N PHE A 53 19.20 5.13 -18.31
CA PHE A 53 19.95 4.96 -17.07
C PHE A 53 19.90 6.22 -16.20
N LYS A 54 19.90 7.41 -16.82
CA LYS A 54 19.77 8.68 -16.11
C LYS A 54 18.39 8.83 -15.47
N ILE A 55 17.32 8.55 -16.21
CA ILE A 55 15.94 8.58 -15.70
C ILE A 55 15.81 7.62 -14.51
N MET A 56 16.27 6.37 -14.66
CA MET A 56 16.22 5.37 -13.60
C MET A 56 17.05 5.79 -12.36
N SER A 57 18.19 6.44 -12.56
CA SER A 57 18.98 7.00 -11.46
C SER A 57 18.23 8.10 -10.72
N ASP A 58 17.52 8.98 -11.43
CA ASP A 58 16.78 10.09 -10.83
C ASP A 58 15.55 9.59 -10.06
N GLU A 59 14.83 8.59 -10.60
CA GLU A 59 13.76 7.88 -9.88
C GLU A 59 14.28 7.19 -8.61
N MET A 60 15.45 6.55 -8.69
CA MET A 60 16.05 5.87 -7.54
C MET A 60 16.39 6.86 -6.41
N GLU A 61 16.83 8.07 -6.73
CA GLU A 61 17.04 9.13 -5.73
C GLU A 61 15.72 9.63 -5.13
N GLN A 62 14.65 9.72 -5.94
CA GLN A 62 13.32 10.04 -5.43
C GLN A 62 12.82 8.98 -4.44
N TYR A 63 13.01 7.69 -4.74
CA TYR A 63 12.66 6.61 -3.81
C TYR A 63 13.45 6.65 -2.51
N LYS A 64 14.76 6.94 -2.57
CA LYS A 64 15.57 7.13 -1.35
C LYS A 64 15.05 8.28 -0.49
N SER A 65 14.68 9.40 -1.11
CA SER A 65 14.09 10.54 -0.40
C SER A 65 12.78 10.15 0.30
N ARG A 66 11.90 9.43 -0.41
CA ARG A 66 10.62 8.97 0.14
C ARG A 66 10.80 7.97 1.30
N ILE A 67 11.77 7.06 1.20
CA ILE A 67 12.12 6.13 2.29
C ILE A 67 12.56 6.90 3.53
N ASN A 68 13.44 7.89 3.39
CA ASN A 68 13.91 8.69 4.52
C ASN A 68 12.76 9.45 5.21
N ILE A 69 11.82 10.00 4.43
CA ILE A 69 10.62 10.66 5.00
C ILE A 69 9.79 9.65 5.81
N LEU A 70 9.51 8.47 5.27
CA LEU A 70 8.76 7.43 5.95
C LEU A 70 9.47 6.92 7.23
N GLU A 71 10.79 6.79 7.20
CA GLU A 71 11.57 6.42 8.38
C GLU A 71 11.45 7.47 9.50
N ASN A 72 11.44 8.77 9.14
CA ASN A 72 11.25 9.84 10.10
C ASN A 72 9.83 9.87 10.67
N GLU A 73 8.81 9.68 9.85
CA GLU A 73 7.41 9.58 10.29
C GLU A 73 7.17 8.38 11.21
N LEU A 74 7.78 7.23 10.88
CA LEU A 74 7.73 6.04 11.72
C LEU A 74 8.41 6.29 13.07
N ALA A 75 9.56 6.97 13.08
CA ALA A 75 10.25 7.33 14.31
C ALA A 75 9.42 8.28 15.19
N PHE A 76 8.73 9.25 14.57
CA PHE A 76 7.82 10.14 15.27
C PHE A 76 6.64 9.38 15.90
N THR A 77 5.96 8.55 15.10
CA THR A 77 4.81 7.75 15.54
C THR A 77 5.18 6.81 16.69
N ASN A 78 6.37 6.20 16.64
CA ASN A 78 6.85 5.34 17.72
C ASN A 78 7.07 6.10 19.03
N ARG A 79 7.50 7.36 19.00
CA ARG A 79 7.63 8.19 20.22
C ARG A 79 6.26 8.50 20.81
N ASP A 80 5.31 8.89 19.98
CA ASP A 80 3.93 9.19 20.42
C ASP A 80 3.24 7.95 21.02
N LEU A 81 3.46 6.78 20.42
CA LEU A 81 2.96 5.53 20.94
C LEU A 81 3.51 5.25 22.35
N GLU A 82 4.80 5.49 22.57
CA GLU A 82 5.44 5.26 23.86
C GLU A 82 4.95 6.23 24.94
N LEU A 83 4.77 7.51 24.57
CA LEU A 83 4.11 8.52 25.41
C LEU A 83 2.68 8.10 25.79
N THR A 84 1.92 7.59 24.82
CA THR A 84 0.54 7.14 25.04
C THR A 84 0.48 5.94 25.99
N LYS A 85 1.39 4.98 25.82
CA LYS A 85 1.51 3.83 26.74
C LYS A 85 1.83 4.27 28.17
N GLN A 86 2.73 5.24 28.33
CA GLN A 86 3.09 5.77 29.64
C GLN A 86 1.91 6.48 30.30
N ASN A 87 1.19 7.34 29.56
CA ASN A 87 -0.01 8.01 30.04
C ASN A 87 -1.11 7.02 30.44
N ALA A 88 -1.30 5.94 29.67
CA ALA A 88 -2.25 4.88 30.00
C ALA A 88 -1.86 4.15 31.30
N LYS A 89 -0.57 3.88 31.52
CA LYS A 89 -0.05 3.29 32.75
C LYS A 89 -0.31 4.18 33.97
N ASP A 90 -0.07 5.48 33.84
CA ASP A 90 -0.29 6.45 34.93
C ASP A 90 -1.78 6.60 35.25
N THR A 91 -2.63 6.60 34.23
CA THR A 91 -4.09 6.60 34.39
C THR A 91 -4.57 5.35 35.11
N ASN A 92 -4.07 4.17 34.75
CA ASN A 92 -4.40 2.91 35.42
C ASN A 92 -4.00 2.94 36.91
N ASN A 93 -2.84 3.51 37.24
CA ASN A 93 -2.42 3.67 38.63
C ASN A 93 -3.36 4.61 39.41
N ARG A 94 -3.82 5.72 38.80
CA ARG A 94 -4.81 6.62 39.40
C ARG A 94 -6.16 5.92 39.64
N VAL A 95 -6.64 5.15 38.67
CA VAL A 95 -7.89 4.36 38.81
C VAL A 95 -7.79 3.40 40.01
N LYS A 96 -6.67 2.70 40.17
CA LYS A 96 -6.47 1.81 41.34
C LYS A 96 -6.50 2.53 42.68
N VAL A 97 -6.02 3.78 42.74
CA VAL A 97 -6.10 4.58 43.97
C VAL A 97 -7.56 4.96 44.27
N LEU A 98 -8.28 5.44 43.26
CA LEU A 98 -9.69 5.80 43.39
C LEU A 98 -10.57 4.59 43.78
N GLU A 99 -10.30 3.40 43.24
CA GLU A 99 -11.00 2.17 43.62
C GLU A 99 -10.84 1.85 45.12
N ARG A 100 -9.65 2.08 45.69
CA ARG A 100 -9.39 1.88 47.13
C ARG A 100 -10.12 2.92 47.98
N GLU A 101 -10.11 4.18 47.59
CA GLU A 101 -10.82 5.26 48.28
C GLU A 101 -12.34 5.05 48.26
N LEU A 102 -12.88 4.58 47.14
CA LEU A 102 -14.30 4.24 47.02
C LEU A 102 -14.68 3.09 47.95
N LEU A 103 -13.82 2.07 48.07
CA LEU A 103 -14.04 0.94 48.98
C LEU A 103 -14.06 1.40 50.44
N LEU A 104 -13.09 2.23 50.84
CA LEU A 104 -13.04 2.82 52.18
C LEU A 104 -14.31 3.64 52.49
N THR A 105 -14.77 4.45 51.53
CA THR A 105 -15.98 5.27 51.69
C THR A 105 -17.24 4.40 51.85
N LYS A 106 -17.34 3.30 51.09
CA LYS A 106 -18.46 2.35 51.23
C LYS A 106 -18.47 1.70 52.62
N GLU A 107 -17.32 1.30 53.15
CA GLU A 107 -17.22 0.72 54.51
C GLU A 107 -17.55 1.76 55.61
N MET A 108 -17.14 3.02 55.45
CA MET A 108 -17.54 4.11 56.35
C MET A 108 -19.05 4.38 56.35
N SER A 109 -19.70 4.27 55.19
CA SER A 109 -21.16 4.47 55.09
C SER A 109 -21.96 3.39 55.83
N LYS A 110 -21.50 2.13 55.77
CA LYS A 110 -22.10 1.00 56.50
C LYS A 110 -22.00 1.18 58.01
N THR A 111 -20.82 1.57 58.51
CA THR A 111 -20.59 1.81 59.95
C THR A 111 -21.39 3.00 60.50
N SER A 112 -21.69 4.03 59.69
CA SER A 112 -22.56 5.13 60.11
C SER A 112 -24.04 4.74 60.25
N ALA A 113 -24.49 3.71 59.52
CA ALA A 113 -25.87 3.23 59.55
C ALA A 113 -26.17 2.31 60.77
N GLU A 114 -25.13 1.87 61.48
CA GLU A 114 -25.24 1.01 62.68
C GLU A 114 -25.12 1.79 64.00
N ILE A 115 -24.94 3.12 63.97
CA ILE A 115 -24.91 3.95 65.19
C ILE A 115 -26.33 4.04 65.76
N PRO A 116 -26.59 3.57 67.00
CA PRO A 116 -27.90 3.69 67.62
C PRO A 116 -28.30 5.17 67.74
N THR A 117 -29.55 5.50 67.45
CA THR A 117 -30.10 6.83 67.70
C THR A 117 -29.97 7.15 69.18
N PHE A 118 -29.08 8.09 69.53
CA PHE A 118 -28.94 8.58 70.90
C PHE A 118 -30.16 9.42 71.27
N ASP A 119 -30.86 9.01 72.32
CA ASP A 119 -31.96 9.78 72.92
C ASP A 119 -31.45 11.13 73.41
N LYS A 120 -32.29 12.17 73.27
CA LYS A 120 -31.94 13.58 73.54
C LYS A 120 -31.64 13.90 75.01
N ASP A 121 -31.69 12.91 75.90
CA ASP A 121 -31.57 13.10 77.36
C ASP A 121 -30.13 12.96 77.88
N ASP A 122 -29.17 12.51 77.05
CA ASP A 122 -27.75 12.36 77.43
C ASP A 122 -26.84 13.52 76.93
N LEU A 123 -27.36 14.75 76.82
CA LEU A 123 -26.52 15.91 76.46
C LEU A 123 -25.65 16.38 77.63
N MET A 124 -24.33 16.28 77.47
CA MET A 124 -23.35 16.95 78.34
C MET A 124 -23.58 18.47 78.43
N SER A 125 -23.31 19.01 79.63
CA SER A 125 -23.43 20.43 79.98
C SER A 125 -22.71 21.37 78.99
N PRO A 126 -23.26 22.58 78.73
CA PRO A 126 -22.68 23.60 77.82
C PRO A 126 -21.23 24.00 78.11
N SER A 127 -20.70 23.67 79.28
CA SER A 127 -19.31 23.93 79.69
C SER A 127 -18.30 22.99 79.00
N ASP A 128 -18.69 21.75 78.70
CA ASP A 128 -17.79 20.74 78.15
C ASP A 128 -17.64 20.86 76.62
N SER A 129 -18.69 21.32 75.94
CA SER A 129 -18.69 21.57 74.49
C SER A 129 -17.78 22.75 74.08
N LYS A 130 -17.59 23.73 74.97
CA LYS A 130 -16.58 24.79 74.77
C LYS A 130 -15.16 24.26 74.87
N ARG A 131 -14.86 23.35 75.81
CA ARG A 131 -13.51 22.79 75.99
C ARG A 131 -13.06 21.95 74.78
N ILE A 132 -13.99 21.20 74.17
CA ILE A 132 -13.70 20.40 72.97
C ILE A 132 -13.48 21.30 71.75
N ARG A 133 -14.29 22.37 71.57
CA ARG A 133 -14.10 23.32 70.46
C ARG A 133 -12.75 24.03 70.49
N THR A 134 -12.23 24.36 71.68
CA THR A 134 -10.91 25.01 71.81
C THR A 134 -9.78 24.02 71.50
N ASN A 135 -9.92 22.75 71.84
CA ASN A 135 -8.90 21.73 71.57
C ASN A 135 -8.84 21.28 70.10
N VAL A 136 -9.96 21.37 69.35
CA VAL A 136 -10.00 21.05 67.91
C VAL A 136 -9.40 22.18 67.06
N LYS A 137 -9.64 23.44 67.43
CA LYS A 137 -9.02 24.59 66.74
C LYS A 137 -7.49 24.65 66.90
N ASN A 138 -6.97 24.21 68.04
CA ASN A 138 -5.52 24.22 68.29
C ASN A 138 -4.77 23.03 67.66
N ARG A 139 -5.47 22.10 66.99
CA ARG A 139 -4.84 20.95 66.28
C ARG A 139 -4.87 21.08 64.75
N SER A 140 -5.45 22.16 64.21
CA SER A 140 -5.58 22.36 62.76
C SER A 140 -4.53 23.30 62.15
N ASP A 141 -3.56 23.76 62.95
CA ASP A 141 -2.57 24.78 62.55
C ASP A 141 -1.12 24.24 62.43
N ASP A 142 -0.92 22.92 62.51
CA ASP A 142 0.39 22.32 62.24
C ASP A 142 0.53 22.05 60.73
N GLY A 143 0.99 23.09 60.04
CA GLY A 143 1.83 23.09 58.84
C GLY A 143 1.79 21.88 57.90
N TYR A 144 1.01 22.02 56.83
CA TYR A 144 1.38 21.45 55.53
C TYR A 144 1.24 22.56 54.47
N GLU A 145 2.39 23.14 54.10
CA GLU A 145 2.52 24.10 53.00
C GLU A 145 1.90 23.54 51.71
N LYS A 146 0.96 24.29 51.14
CA LYS A 146 0.28 23.97 49.87
C LYS A 146 0.84 24.74 48.67
N ASP A 147 1.94 25.46 48.83
CA ASP A 147 2.41 26.45 47.85
C ASP A 147 3.60 26.01 46.98
N ALA A 148 4.05 24.76 47.08
CA ALA A 148 5.07 24.23 46.18
C ALA A 148 4.61 22.91 45.55
N MET A 149 4.39 22.93 44.23
CA MET A 149 4.26 21.79 43.29
C MET A 149 2.93 21.70 42.53
N TYR A 150 2.44 22.82 42.00
CA TYR A 150 1.65 22.83 40.78
C TYR A 150 2.13 23.97 39.89
N GLN A 151 3.25 23.77 39.18
CA GLN A 151 3.43 24.49 37.93
C GLN A 151 2.56 23.79 36.90
N GLU A 152 1.49 24.45 36.47
CA GLU A 152 0.73 24.05 35.29
C GLU A 152 1.67 24.06 34.09
N PHE A 153 2.13 22.87 33.69
CA PHE A 153 2.67 22.67 32.35
C PHE A 153 1.49 22.79 31.38
N ASN A 154 1.34 23.98 30.79
CA ASN A 154 0.47 24.18 29.64
C ASN A 154 0.95 23.27 28.50
N MET A 155 0.26 22.13 28.32
CA MET A 155 0.40 21.33 27.12
C MET A 155 -0.08 22.17 25.92
N PRO A 156 0.67 22.20 24.80
CA PRO A 156 0.19 22.83 23.58
C PRO A 156 -1.16 22.22 23.20
N ASP A 157 -2.14 23.06 22.86
CA ASP A 157 -3.46 22.62 22.43
C ASP A 157 -3.33 21.80 21.13
N ASN A 158 -3.30 20.47 21.29
CA ASN A 158 -3.19 19.50 20.21
C ASN A 158 -4.55 19.26 19.52
N SER A 159 -5.59 20.06 19.83
CA SER A 159 -6.94 19.92 19.27
C SER A 159 -6.97 20.26 17.77
N GLU A 160 -6.13 21.17 17.29
CA GLU A 160 -6.02 21.48 15.86
C GLU A 160 -5.28 20.38 15.10
N ILE A 161 -4.16 19.90 15.63
CA ILE A 161 -3.38 18.82 15.03
C ILE A 161 -4.18 17.51 15.01
N SER A 162 -4.90 17.18 16.08
CA SER A 162 -5.75 15.99 16.11
C SER A 162 -6.96 16.07 15.16
N LYS A 163 -7.51 17.27 14.93
CA LYS A 163 -8.52 17.50 13.89
C LYS A 163 -7.91 17.37 12.49
N GLU A 164 -6.70 17.87 12.29
CA GLU A 164 -6.00 17.81 11.01
C GLU A 164 -5.56 16.38 10.68
N VAL A 165 -5.03 15.65 11.64
CA VAL A 165 -4.70 14.22 11.53
C VAL A 165 -5.97 13.40 11.25
N LYS A 166 -7.09 13.68 11.93
CA LYS A 166 -8.37 13.02 11.59
C LYS A 166 -8.85 13.36 10.19
N ARG A 167 -8.67 14.60 9.72
CA ARG A 167 -8.97 14.97 8.33
C ARG A 167 -8.09 14.21 7.34
N ILE A 168 -6.78 14.20 7.55
CA ILE A 168 -5.81 13.50 6.68
C ILE A 168 -6.06 11.98 6.66
N LEU A 169 -6.41 11.37 7.79
CA LEU A 169 -6.76 9.95 7.89
C LEU A 169 -8.10 9.63 7.21
N LEU A 170 -9.06 10.55 7.26
CA LEU A 170 -10.29 10.43 6.47
C LEU A 170 -9.99 10.58 4.98
N ASP A 171 -9.18 11.56 4.59
CA ASP A 171 -8.86 11.86 3.19
C ASP A 171 -8.08 10.72 2.52
N SER A 172 -7.14 10.11 3.26
CA SER A 172 -6.37 8.93 2.80
C SER A 172 -7.19 7.64 2.77
N SER A 173 -8.25 7.50 3.58
CA SER A 173 -9.23 6.40 3.48
C SER A 173 -10.35 6.68 2.46
N LEU A 174 -10.40 7.88 1.88
CA LEU A 174 -11.31 8.28 0.82
C LEU A 174 -10.68 8.17 -0.58
N LEU A 175 -9.37 7.95 -0.70
CA LEU A 175 -8.75 7.74 -2.00
C LEU A 175 -9.23 6.40 -2.57
N PRO A 176 -9.89 6.41 -3.74
CA PRO A 176 -10.45 5.20 -4.31
C PRO A 176 -9.32 4.26 -4.71
N VAL A 177 -9.33 3.03 -4.19
CA VAL A 177 -8.40 1.97 -4.58
C VAL A 177 -9.07 1.09 -5.61
N VAL A 178 -8.43 0.93 -6.76
CA VAL A 178 -8.89 0.03 -7.82
C VAL A 178 -7.72 -0.80 -8.28
N ALA A 179 -7.86 -2.12 -8.20
CA ALA A 179 -6.82 -3.05 -8.64
C ALA A 179 -7.44 -4.40 -8.95
N PHE A 180 -6.97 -5.04 -10.01
CA PHE A 180 -7.30 -6.42 -10.31
C PHE A 180 -6.07 -7.19 -10.75
N SER A 181 -6.10 -8.50 -10.53
CA SER A 181 -5.15 -9.43 -11.09
C SER A 181 -5.87 -10.74 -11.36
N SER A 182 -5.70 -11.25 -12.57
CA SER A 182 -6.35 -12.46 -13.04
C SER A 182 -5.38 -13.32 -13.84
N THR A 183 -5.57 -14.62 -13.77
CA THR A 183 -4.78 -15.62 -14.45
C THR A 183 -5.68 -16.57 -15.24
N MET A 184 -5.06 -17.37 -16.09
CA MET A 184 -5.72 -18.40 -16.87
C MET A 184 -5.54 -19.77 -16.21
N ASP A 185 -6.62 -20.46 -15.85
CA ASP A 185 -6.54 -21.81 -15.26
C ASP A 185 -6.25 -22.87 -16.33
N SER A 186 -6.98 -22.79 -17.45
CA SER A 186 -6.97 -23.79 -18.52
C SER A 186 -6.48 -23.21 -19.84
N HIS A 187 -5.84 -24.03 -20.68
CA HIS A 187 -5.46 -23.62 -22.03
C HIS A 187 -6.65 -23.02 -22.78
N LYS A 188 -6.39 -21.98 -23.57
CA LYS A 188 -7.35 -21.50 -24.57
C LYS A 188 -6.96 -22.04 -25.90
N GLU A 189 -7.88 -22.76 -26.51
CA GLU A 189 -7.71 -23.49 -27.75
C GLU A 189 -8.57 -22.84 -28.83
N ASN A 190 -8.09 -22.84 -30.07
CA ASN A 190 -8.84 -22.35 -31.23
C ASN A 190 -9.33 -20.90 -31.09
N LEU A 191 -8.52 -20.00 -30.53
CA LEU A 191 -8.87 -18.59 -30.50
C LEU A 191 -8.78 -17.99 -31.91
N GLY A 192 -9.88 -17.37 -32.33
CA GLY A 192 -9.99 -16.67 -33.61
C GLY A 192 -9.41 -15.25 -33.56
N ILE A 193 -9.17 -14.67 -34.74
CA ILE A 193 -8.75 -13.26 -34.86
C ILE A 193 -9.80 -12.34 -34.21
N GLY A 194 -9.34 -11.42 -33.37
CA GLY A 194 -10.19 -10.46 -32.66
C GLY A 194 -10.92 -11.06 -31.45
N GLN A 195 -10.79 -12.36 -31.17
CA GLN A 195 -11.39 -12.99 -30.01
C GLN A 195 -10.68 -12.56 -28.73
N THR A 196 -11.46 -12.27 -27.69
CA THR A 196 -10.96 -11.95 -26.36
C THR A 196 -10.23 -13.14 -25.73
N VAL A 197 -9.06 -12.89 -25.15
CA VAL A 197 -8.31 -13.88 -24.35
C VAL A 197 -8.90 -13.88 -22.93
N LEU A 198 -9.36 -15.04 -22.47
CA LEU A 198 -10.03 -15.15 -21.17
C LEU A 198 -9.04 -15.50 -20.04
N PHE A 199 -9.13 -14.75 -18.94
CA PHE A 199 -8.41 -14.92 -17.68
C PHE A 199 -9.44 -15.13 -16.55
N GLU A 200 -9.97 -16.35 -16.47
CA GLU A 200 -11.10 -16.68 -15.59
C GLU A 200 -10.74 -16.71 -14.08
N HIS A 201 -9.47 -16.89 -13.74
CA HIS A 201 -9.04 -17.09 -12.36
C HIS A 201 -8.69 -15.75 -11.70
N VAL A 202 -9.60 -15.22 -10.89
CA VAL A 202 -9.42 -13.91 -10.24
C VAL A 202 -8.64 -14.05 -8.94
N ILE A 203 -7.45 -13.43 -8.87
CA ILE A 203 -6.63 -13.33 -7.66
C ILE A 203 -7.07 -12.11 -6.83
N THR A 204 -7.34 -10.99 -7.49
CA THR A 204 -7.74 -9.73 -6.84
C THR A 204 -8.69 -8.96 -7.75
N ASN A 205 -9.68 -8.29 -7.16
CA ASN A 205 -10.62 -7.42 -7.88
C ASN A 205 -11.18 -6.32 -6.94
N VAL A 206 -10.28 -5.53 -6.37
CA VAL A 206 -10.62 -4.39 -5.52
C VAL A 206 -11.22 -3.28 -6.39
N GLY A 207 -12.36 -2.74 -5.95
CA GLY A 207 -13.14 -1.77 -6.74
C GLY A 207 -14.09 -2.40 -7.76
N GLY A 208 -14.05 -3.74 -7.94
CA GLY A 208 -15.03 -4.49 -8.72
C GLY A 208 -15.07 -4.14 -10.21
N GLY A 209 -13.96 -3.65 -10.78
CA GLY A 209 -13.88 -3.24 -12.18
C GLY A 209 -13.69 -4.39 -13.17
N PHE A 210 -13.16 -5.54 -12.74
CA PHE A 210 -12.89 -6.67 -13.64
C PHE A 210 -14.04 -7.68 -13.66
N ASP A 211 -14.49 -8.06 -14.86
CA ASP A 211 -15.44 -9.16 -15.07
C ASP A 211 -14.71 -10.39 -15.64
N SER A 212 -14.64 -11.47 -14.87
CA SER A 212 -13.92 -12.69 -15.26
C SER A 212 -14.59 -13.47 -16.40
N ASN A 213 -15.91 -13.32 -16.60
CA ASN A 213 -16.62 -14.02 -17.67
C ASN A 213 -16.27 -13.45 -19.04
N THR A 214 -16.01 -12.15 -19.10
CA THR A 214 -15.67 -11.42 -20.32
C THR A 214 -14.19 -11.03 -20.37
N SER A 215 -13.45 -11.21 -19.28
CA SER A 215 -12.07 -10.75 -19.07
C SER A 215 -11.85 -9.30 -19.45
N THR A 216 -12.86 -8.48 -19.14
CA THR A 216 -12.88 -7.05 -19.43
C THR A 216 -12.81 -6.28 -18.12
N PHE A 217 -11.91 -5.32 -18.05
CA PHE A 217 -11.86 -4.33 -16.99
C PHE A 217 -12.65 -3.09 -17.41
N LYS A 218 -13.68 -2.73 -16.64
CA LYS A 218 -14.41 -1.48 -16.74
C LYS A 218 -13.93 -0.54 -15.65
N ALA A 219 -13.42 0.64 -16.02
CA ALA A 219 -12.95 1.61 -15.05
C ALA A 219 -14.12 2.12 -14.17
N PRO A 220 -14.12 1.87 -12.85
CA PRO A 220 -15.21 2.34 -11.98
C PRO A 220 -15.16 3.85 -11.77
N ILE A 221 -13.99 4.46 -11.93
CA ILE A 221 -13.74 5.89 -11.79
C ILE A 221 -12.76 6.37 -12.87
N SER A 222 -12.75 7.67 -13.14
CA SER A 222 -11.77 8.28 -14.04
C SER A 222 -10.42 8.42 -13.35
N GLY A 223 -9.35 8.15 -14.07
CA GLY A 223 -7.98 8.23 -13.54
C GLY A 223 -6.94 7.67 -14.49
N VAL A 224 -5.68 7.65 -14.05
CA VAL A 224 -4.57 7.04 -14.77
C VAL A 224 -4.39 5.61 -14.29
N TYR A 225 -4.46 4.65 -15.21
CA TYR A 225 -4.36 3.23 -14.89
C TYR A 225 -3.09 2.62 -15.48
N HIS A 226 -2.50 1.69 -14.73
CA HIS A 226 -1.52 0.75 -15.24
C HIS A 226 -2.22 -0.56 -15.62
N PHE A 227 -1.84 -1.15 -16.76
CA PHE A 227 -2.23 -2.49 -17.14
C PHE A 227 -1.02 -3.26 -17.63
N ASP A 228 -0.90 -4.51 -17.21
CA ASP A 228 0.10 -5.45 -17.68
C ASP A 228 -0.54 -6.78 -18.07
N VAL A 229 0.02 -7.39 -19.11
CA VAL A 229 -0.39 -8.70 -19.61
C VAL A 229 0.83 -9.56 -19.85
N ILE A 230 0.72 -10.82 -19.48
CA ILE A 230 1.68 -11.87 -19.73
C ILE A 230 0.93 -12.99 -20.45
N ILE A 231 1.40 -13.40 -21.62
CA ILE A 231 0.81 -14.49 -22.39
C ILE A 231 1.91 -15.47 -22.77
N MET A 232 1.73 -16.72 -22.38
CA MET A 232 2.57 -17.83 -22.80
C MET A 232 1.95 -18.53 -24.02
N SER A 233 2.70 -18.66 -25.10
CA SER A 233 2.34 -19.47 -26.26
C SER A 233 2.62 -20.95 -26.01
N HIS A 234 1.92 -21.82 -26.73
CA HIS A 234 2.29 -23.22 -26.81
C HIS A 234 3.62 -23.41 -27.56
N SER A 235 4.31 -24.53 -27.28
CA SER A 235 5.51 -24.93 -28.02
C SER A 235 5.23 -25.06 -29.52
N GLY A 236 6.08 -24.49 -30.38
CA GLY A 236 5.88 -24.54 -31.82
C GLY A 236 4.92 -23.47 -32.36
N GLU A 237 4.36 -22.62 -31.50
CA GLU A 237 3.35 -21.65 -31.87
C GLU A 237 3.77 -20.22 -31.53
N ASP A 238 3.47 -19.34 -32.49
CA ASP A 238 3.63 -17.90 -32.40
C ASP A 238 2.25 -17.24 -32.40
N MET A 239 2.09 -16.18 -31.62
CA MET A 239 0.87 -15.39 -31.63
C MET A 239 1.15 -13.92 -31.40
N GLU A 240 0.25 -13.09 -31.91
CA GLU A 240 0.16 -11.69 -31.52
C GLU A 240 -1.15 -11.41 -30.81
N THR A 241 -1.10 -10.70 -29.70
CA THR A 241 -2.29 -10.18 -29.03
C THR A 241 -2.14 -8.68 -28.80
N GLU A 242 -3.24 -8.02 -28.47
CA GLU A 242 -3.25 -6.58 -28.21
C GLU A 242 -4.08 -6.24 -26.97
N ILE A 243 -3.63 -5.21 -26.25
CA ILE A 243 -4.45 -4.55 -25.23
C ILE A 243 -5.32 -3.53 -25.95
N VAL A 244 -6.62 -3.61 -25.71
CA VAL A 244 -7.65 -2.81 -26.39
C VAL A 244 -8.33 -1.92 -25.38
N LYS A 245 -8.56 -0.66 -25.74
CA LYS A 245 -9.41 0.27 -25.00
C LYS A 245 -10.61 0.68 -25.86
N ASN A 246 -11.82 0.44 -25.38
CA ASN A 246 -13.07 0.80 -26.07
C ASN A 246 -13.08 0.35 -27.56
N GLY A 247 -12.53 -0.84 -27.84
CA GLY A 247 -12.45 -1.41 -29.19
C GLY A 247 -11.20 -1.03 -30.00
N ASN A 248 -10.45 -0.02 -29.57
CA ASN A 248 -9.23 0.45 -30.23
C ASN A 248 -7.98 -0.20 -29.62
N GLY A 249 -7.13 -0.82 -30.45
CA GLY A 249 -5.86 -1.38 -30.02
C GLY A 249 -4.90 -0.29 -29.55
N LEU A 250 -4.31 -0.45 -28.37
CA LEU A 250 -3.32 0.47 -27.80
C LEU A 250 -1.91 -0.01 -28.06
N VAL A 251 -1.64 -1.28 -27.75
CA VAL A 251 -0.31 -1.90 -27.85
C VAL A 251 -0.46 -3.37 -28.23
N ARG A 252 0.60 -3.92 -28.83
CA ARG A 252 0.69 -5.33 -29.21
C ARG A 252 1.73 -6.04 -28.36
N LEU A 253 1.60 -7.36 -28.30
CA LEU A 253 2.62 -8.26 -27.79
C LEU A 253 2.72 -9.49 -28.68
N TYR A 254 3.93 -10.01 -28.78
CA TYR A 254 4.26 -11.23 -29.50
C TYR A 254 4.66 -12.29 -28.47
N SER A 255 4.09 -13.48 -28.58
CA SER A 255 4.47 -14.65 -27.77
C SER A 255 4.81 -15.80 -28.69
N GLY A 256 6.04 -16.31 -28.58
CA GLY A 256 6.55 -17.36 -29.46
C GLY A 256 8.03 -17.64 -29.21
N ASN A 257 8.46 -18.90 -29.32
CA ASN A 257 9.87 -19.29 -29.14
C ASN A 257 10.23 -20.56 -29.92
N GLY A 258 9.87 -20.59 -31.21
CA GLY A 258 10.16 -21.73 -32.09
C GLY A 258 9.64 -23.03 -31.49
N ASP A 259 10.54 -23.96 -31.17
CA ASP A 259 10.17 -25.30 -30.68
C ASP A 259 9.74 -25.36 -29.20
N THR A 260 9.70 -24.23 -28.48
CA THR A 260 9.38 -24.18 -27.04
C THR A 260 8.31 -23.14 -26.72
N TRP A 261 7.80 -23.16 -25.48
CA TRP A 261 6.88 -22.12 -24.99
C TRP A 261 7.54 -20.75 -25.02
N GLY A 262 6.87 -19.77 -25.62
CA GLY A 262 7.32 -18.39 -25.66
C GLY A 262 6.48 -17.51 -24.75
N VAL A 263 7.11 -16.57 -24.03
CA VAL A 263 6.38 -15.61 -23.19
C VAL A 263 6.46 -14.23 -23.82
N GLY A 264 5.30 -13.63 -24.06
CA GLY A 264 5.15 -12.23 -24.44
C GLY A 264 4.62 -11.43 -23.25
N VAL A 265 5.20 -10.25 -23.03
CA VAL A 265 4.80 -9.34 -21.97
C VAL A 265 4.59 -7.95 -22.54
N GLN A 266 3.57 -7.25 -22.07
CA GLN A 266 3.36 -5.86 -22.39
C GLN A 266 2.73 -5.13 -21.20
N ALA A 267 3.10 -3.88 -21.01
CA ALA A 267 2.52 -3.02 -20.00
C ALA A 267 2.29 -1.61 -20.54
N ILE A 268 1.22 -0.96 -20.07
CA ILE A 268 0.85 0.41 -20.46
C ILE A 268 0.40 1.21 -19.25
N VAL A 269 0.57 2.52 -19.37
CA VAL A 269 -0.08 3.50 -18.51
C VAL A 269 -1.00 4.34 -19.38
N VAL A 270 -2.29 4.41 -19.04
CA VAL A 270 -3.29 5.05 -19.88
C VAL A 270 -4.33 5.79 -19.05
N GLN A 271 -4.75 6.97 -19.51
CA GLN A 271 -5.88 7.68 -18.95
C GLN A 271 -7.18 6.94 -19.27
N MET A 272 -7.99 6.69 -18.25
CA MET A 272 -9.32 6.10 -18.34
C MET A 272 -10.36 7.08 -17.83
N ASN A 273 -11.52 7.10 -18.48
CA ASN A 273 -12.72 7.69 -17.93
C ASN A 273 -13.55 6.59 -17.25
N ALA A 274 -14.34 6.97 -16.25
CA ALA A 274 -15.32 6.05 -15.66
C ALA A 274 -16.20 5.44 -16.76
N GLY A 275 -16.29 4.11 -16.79
CA GLY A 275 -17.03 3.33 -17.78
C GLY A 275 -16.22 2.87 -19.00
N ASP A 276 -14.99 3.37 -19.21
CA ASP A 276 -14.10 2.87 -20.26
C ASP A 276 -13.75 1.40 -20.02
N ASP A 277 -13.69 0.62 -21.10
CA ASP A 277 -13.40 -0.81 -21.09
C ASP A 277 -12.00 -1.10 -21.63
N VAL A 278 -11.27 -1.99 -20.95
CA VAL A 278 -9.96 -2.52 -21.38
C VAL A 278 -9.97 -4.05 -21.31
N TRP A 279 -9.49 -4.70 -22.36
CA TRP A 279 -9.34 -6.15 -22.43
C TRP A 279 -8.22 -6.54 -23.39
N VAL A 280 -7.90 -7.84 -23.43
CA VAL A 280 -6.89 -8.40 -24.34
C VAL A 280 -7.57 -9.26 -25.40
N ARG A 281 -7.16 -9.10 -26.66
CA ARG A 281 -7.67 -9.94 -27.77
C ARG A 281 -6.57 -10.38 -28.71
N VAL A 282 -6.85 -11.43 -29.48
CA VAL A 282 -6.00 -11.88 -30.58
C VAL A 282 -5.90 -10.77 -31.63
N TYR A 283 -4.68 -10.32 -31.93
CA TYR A 283 -4.47 -9.24 -32.89
C TYR A 283 -4.76 -9.71 -34.32
N ASN A 284 -5.23 -8.80 -35.18
CA ASN A 284 -5.48 -9.10 -36.58
C ASN A 284 -4.18 -9.10 -37.39
N ASN A 285 -3.46 -10.20 -37.30
CA ASN A 285 -2.29 -10.50 -38.14
C ASN A 285 -2.42 -11.91 -38.72
N PRO A 286 -3.06 -12.08 -39.89
CA PRO A 286 -3.25 -13.39 -40.50
C PRO A 286 -1.95 -14.14 -40.85
N GLY A 287 -0.81 -13.42 -40.92
CA GLY A 287 0.49 -14.02 -41.17
C GLY A 287 1.07 -14.77 -39.97
N ILE A 288 0.58 -14.47 -38.76
CA ILE A 288 0.98 -15.12 -37.50
C ILE A 288 -0.23 -15.84 -36.90
N ASN A 289 -1.30 -15.10 -36.64
CA ASN A 289 -2.56 -15.61 -36.12
C ASN A 289 -3.42 -16.19 -37.25
N ASN A 290 -3.26 -17.47 -37.51
CA ASN A 290 -3.98 -18.20 -38.58
C ASN A 290 -5.41 -18.65 -38.21
N GLY A 291 -6.00 -18.08 -37.15
CA GLY A 291 -7.35 -18.41 -36.68
C GLY A 291 -7.45 -19.66 -35.79
N ASN A 292 -6.31 -20.24 -35.39
CA ASN A 292 -6.23 -21.30 -34.38
C ASN A 292 -5.13 -20.98 -33.36
N VAL A 293 -5.30 -19.88 -32.62
CA VAL A 293 -4.31 -19.45 -31.63
C VAL A 293 -4.53 -20.22 -30.32
N ARG A 294 -3.44 -20.79 -29.76
CA ARG A 294 -3.48 -21.46 -28.45
C ARG A 294 -2.70 -20.73 -27.38
N VAL A 295 -3.38 -20.34 -26.31
CA VAL A 295 -2.74 -19.71 -25.15
C VAL A 295 -2.55 -20.74 -24.05
N TYR A 296 -1.32 -20.81 -23.52
CA TYR A 296 -0.96 -21.74 -22.47
C TYR A 296 -1.55 -21.27 -21.11
N GLY A 297 -2.32 -22.17 -20.48
CA GLY A 297 -2.99 -21.94 -19.20
C GLY A 297 -2.10 -22.27 -17.99
N PHE A 298 -2.68 -22.84 -16.93
CA PHE A 298 -1.99 -23.20 -15.68
C PHE A 298 -1.24 -22.05 -15.01
N LEU A 299 -1.89 -20.89 -14.95
CA LEU A 299 -1.41 -19.67 -14.29
C LEU A 299 -0.19 -19.00 -14.96
N TRP A 300 0.26 -19.50 -16.11
CA TRP A 300 1.40 -18.91 -16.85
C TRP A 300 1.03 -17.63 -17.59
N SER A 301 -0.25 -17.46 -17.93
CA SER A 301 -0.77 -16.26 -18.57
C SER A 301 -1.62 -15.46 -17.58
N SER A 302 -1.39 -14.15 -17.53
CA SER A 302 -2.04 -13.23 -16.59
C SER A 302 -2.40 -11.89 -17.22
N PHE A 303 -3.41 -11.25 -16.64
CA PHE A 303 -3.80 -9.87 -16.94
C PHE A 303 -4.11 -9.16 -15.63
N SER A 304 -3.41 -8.05 -15.41
CA SER A 304 -3.50 -7.25 -14.18
C SER A 304 -3.58 -5.76 -14.49
N GLY A 305 -4.05 -4.99 -13.51
CA GLY A 305 -4.04 -3.54 -13.61
C GLY A 305 -4.51 -2.85 -12.34
N PHE A 306 -4.14 -1.59 -12.19
CA PHE A 306 -4.46 -0.80 -11.01
C PHE A 306 -4.48 0.71 -11.31
N LEU A 307 -5.21 1.45 -10.48
CA LEU A 307 -5.27 2.91 -10.51
C LEU A 307 -4.03 3.52 -9.87
N LEU A 308 -3.43 4.49 -10.55
CA LEU A 308 -2.30 5.28 -10.05
C LEU A 308 -2.75 6.58 -9.39
N GLN A 309 -3.70 7.30 -10.00
CA GLN A 309 -4.26 8.57 -9.52
C GLN A 309 -5.55 8.93 -10.24
#